data_AF-A0A7J8ZSG5-F1
#
_entry.id   AF-A0A7J8ZSG5-F1
#
_cell.length_a   1.000
_cell.length_b   1.000
_cell.length_c   1.000
_cell.angle_alpha   90.00
_cell.angle_beta   90.00
_cell.angle_gamma   90.00
#
_symmetry.space_group_name_H-M   'P 1'
#
loop_
_entity.id
_entity.type
_entity.pdbx_description
1 polymer ?
#
loop_
_entity_poly.entity_id
_entity_poly.type
_entity_poly.pdbx_seq_one_letter_code
_entity_poly.pdbx_strand_id
1 'polypeptide(L)'
;MKRLTIPEIRQHPWFQAHLPIYLAVPRPDTTQQAKKVDEEILQEVVRMGFEKNHLVESLRNRVQNEGTVAYYLLLDNRFGVPSGYLGAEFQETMETTSFNPPNPIEAAAPGVGHSLPGYTDNQAMDLRSPERKWALGLQSGGQPFQIMMEVLKALQAINVRWKNIGHYNMKCRWLPSFIPGLNNNLYFGDDESTVIENSGVTKSPNVVKFQLQLYKTEEEKYVVDVHRLGGPQFLFLDVCAAFLQHLRAL
;
A
#
# COMPACT_ATOMS: atom_id res chain seq x y z
N MET A 1 15.37 15.56 -23.61
CA MET A 1 15.58 14.42 -22.68
C MET A 1 14.76 13.24 -23.19
N LYS A 2 15.35 12.07 -23.47
CA LYS A 2 14.62 10.88 -23.96
C LYS A 2 14.32 9.97 -22.76
N ARG A 3 13.03 9.77 -22.44
CA ARG A 3 12.59 8.86 -21.37
C ARG A 3 12.43 7.45 -21.93
N LEU A 4 12.76 6.43 -21.14
CA LEU A 4 12.50 5.03 -21.48
C LEU A 4 11.00 4.71 -21.43
N THR A 5 10.55 3.84 -22.32
CA THR A 5 9.19 3.29 -22.36
C THR A 5 9.05 2.10 -21.40
N ILE A 6 7.81 1.73 -21.02
CA ILE A 6 7.57 0.57 -20.14
C ILE A 6 8.21 -0.73 -20.66
N PRO A 7 8.14 -1.08 -21.95
CA PRO A 7 8.84 -2.25 -22.49
C PRO A 7 10.35 -2.19 -22.29
N GLU A 8 10.96 -1.02 -22.44
CA GLU A 8 12.40 -0.82 -22.22
C GLU A 8 12.75 -0.90 -20.72
N ILE A 9 11.89 -0.41 -19.82
CA ILE A 9 12.06 -0.57 -18.37
C ILE A 9 12.00 -2.04 -17.96
N ARG A 10 11.09 -2.84 -18.55
CA ARG A 10 10.99 -4.30 -18.27
C ARG A 10 12.23 -5.09 -18.68
N GLN A 11 13.03 -4.54 -19.60
CA GLN A 11 14.30 -5.12 -20.05
C GLN A 11 15.49 -4.66 -19.20
N HIS A 12 15.30 -3.68 -18.30
CA HIS A 12 16.39 -3.12 -17.53
C HIS A 12 16.86 -4.09 -16.43
N PRO A 13 18.19 -4.33 -16.26
CA PRO A 13 18.71 -5.31 -15.31
C PRO A 13 18.26 -5.07 -13.86
N TRP A 14 18.17 -3.80 -13.44
CA TRP A 14 17.65 -3.45 -12.12
C TRP A 14 16.17 -3.82 -11.92
N PHE A 15 15.35 -3.76 -12.98
CA PHE A 15 13.94 -4.12 -12.90
C PHE A 15 13.73 -5.63 -12.86
N GLN A 16 14.62 -6.41 -13.48
CA GLN A 16 14.55 -7.87 -13.50
C GLN A 16 15.09 -8.53 -12.22
N ALA A 17 15.92 -7.81 -11.46
CA ALA A 17 16.46 -8.31 -10.20
C ALA A 17 15.32 -8.56 -9.19
N HIS A 18 15.11 -9.82 -8.81
CA HIS A 18 14.05 -10.25 -7.90
C HIS A 18 12.63 -9.88 -8.35
N LEU A 19 12.40 -9.74 -9.68
CA LEU A 19 11.07 -9.49 -10.20
C LEU A 19 10.16 -10.68 -9.90
N PRO A 20 9.09 -10.51 -9.09
CA PRO A 20 8.15 -11.58 -8.82
C PRO A 20 7.54 -12.10 -10.12
N ILE A 21 7.33 -13.42 -10.19
CA ILE A 21 6.88 -14.12 -11.41
C ILE A 21 5.57 -13.53 -11.93
N TYR A 22 4.64 -13.17 -11.04
CA TYR A 22 3.36 -12.55 -11.41
C TYR A 22 3.48 -11.17 -12.09
N LEU A 23 4.62 -10.47 -11.95
CA LEU A 23 4.93 -9.24 -12.68
C LEU A 23 5.70 -9.50 -13.98
N ALA A 24 6.44 -10.61 -14.04
CA ALA A 24 7.19 -11.03 -15.23
C ALA A 24 6.25 -11.44 -16.37
N VAL A 25 5.11 -12.07 -16.05
CA VAL A 25 4.08 -12.43 -17.03
C VAL A 25 3.41 -11.17 -17.58
N PRO A 26 3.44 -10.92 -18.90
CA PRO A 26 2.64 -9.87 -19.51
C PRO A 26 1.17 -10.12 -19.19
N ARG A 27 0.47 -9.13 -18.62
CA ARG A 27 -0.97 -9.27 -18.37
C ARG A 27 -1.63 -9.66 -19.69
N PRO A 28 -2.47 -10.71 -19.73
CA PRO A 28 -3.28 -10.98 -20.90
C PRO A 28 -4.09 -9.72 -21.21
N ASP A 29 -4.22 -9.41 -22.51
CA ASP A 29 -4.89 -8.21 -23.01
C ASP A 29 -6.18 -7.92 -22.23
N THR A 30 -6.13 -6.90 -21.38
CA THR A 30 -7.28 -6.50 -20.54
C THR A 30 -8.46 -6.07 -21.41
N THR A 31 -8.19 -5.69 -22.66
CA THR A 31 -9.18 -5.41 -23.69
C THR A 31 -9.98 -6.64 -24.14
N GLN A 32 -9.45 -7.85 -24.01
CA GLN A 32 -10.16 -9.09 -24.35
C GLN A 32 -11.01 -9.60 -23.18
N GLN A 33 -10.51 -9.51 -21.94
CA GLN A 33 -11.31 -9.83 -20.75
C GLN A 33 -12.46 -8.82 -20.54
N ALA A 34 -12.21 -7.51 -20.75
CA ALA A 34 -13.24 -6.49 -20.62
C ALA A 34 -14.36 -6.56 -21.68
N LYS A 35 -14.23 -7.43 -22.69
CA LYS A 35 -15.26 -7.65 -23.72
C LYS A 35 -16.16 -8.85 -23.43
N LYS A 36 -15.77 -9.74 -22.51
CA LYS A 36 -16.57 -10.92 -22.18
C LYS A 36 -17.54 -10.56 -21.06
N VAL A 37 -18.78 -10.24 -21.43
CA VAL A 37 -19.87 -10.10 -20.46
C VAL A 37 -20.18 -11.48 -19.90
N ASP A 38 -20.01 -11.65 -18.59
CA ASP A 38 -20.49 -12.80 -17.85
C ASP A 38 -22.03 -12.83 -17.85
N GLU A 39 -22.60 -13.85 -18.50
CA GLU A 39 -24.04 -14.02 -18.64
C GLU A 39 -24.73 -14.42 -17.34
N GLU A 40 -24.04 -15.05 -16.39
CA GLU A 40 -24.63 -15.45 -15.12
C GLU A 40 -24.89 -14.22 -14.23
N ILE A 41 -23.91 -13.32 -14.16
CA ILE A 41 -24.06 -12.04 -13.46
C ILE A 41 -25.07 -11.15 -14.19
N LEU A 42 -25.07 -11.16 -15.52
CA LEU A 42 -26.04 -10.40 -16.29
C LEU A 42 -27.48 -10.83 -15.95
N GLN A 43 -27.75 -12.13 -15.87
CA GLN A 43 -29.06 -12.65 -15.48
C GLN A 43 -29.42 -12.27 -14.04
N GLU A 44 -28.45 -12.26 -13.13
CA GLU A 44 -28.65 -11.84 -11.75
C GLU A 44 -29.04 -10.35 -11.65
N VAL A 45 -28.38 -9.47 -12.40
CA VAL A 45 -28.74 -8.05 -12.46
C VAL A 45 -30.12 -7.86 -13.11
N VAL A 46 -30.44 -8.61 -14.17
CA VAL A 46 -31.77 -8.57 -14.80
C VAL A 46 -32.87 -9.00 -13.82
N ARG A 47 -32.61 -10.02 -12.99
CA ARG A 47 -33.52 -10.44 -11.91
C ARG A 47 -33.75 -9.35 -10.84
N MET A 48 -32.81 -8.43 -10.67
CA MET A 48 -32.96 -7.26 -9.78
C MET A 48 -33.82 -6.14 -10.39
N GLY A 49 -34.32 -6.30 -11.63
CA GLY A 49 -35.25 -5.37 -12.27
C GLY A 49 -34.65 -4.51 -13.38
N PHE A 50 -33.40 -4.74 -13.78
CA PHE A 50 -32.77 -4.01 -14.88
C PHE A 50 -33.11 -4.64 -16.25
N GLU A 51 -33.33 -3.81 -17.26
CA GLU A 51 -33.61 -4.28 -18.61
C GLU A 51 -32.35 -4.87 -19.28
N LYS A 52 -32.43 -6.12 -19.75
CA LYS A 52 -31.29 -6.85 -20.33
C LYS A 52 -30.64 -6.12 -21.52
N ASN A 53 -31.46 -5.63 -22.46
CA ASN A 53 -30.96 -5.00 -23.69
C ASN A 53 -30.19 -3.72 -23.39
N HIS A 54 -30.78 -2.86 -22.57
CA HIS A 54 -30.16 -1.61 -22.12
C HIS A 54 -28.87 -1.86 -21.31
N LEU A 55 -28.86 -2.89 -20.45
CA LEU A 55 -27.68 -3.27 -19.67
C LEU A 55 -26.53 -3.76 -20.55
N VAL A 56 -26.80 -4.65 -21.52
CA VAL A 56 -25.78 -5.16 -22.45
C VAL A 56 -25.19 -4.03 -23.30
N GLU A 57 -26.05 -3.13 -23.79
CA GLU A 57 -25.60 -1.94 -24.52
C GLU A 57 -24.73 -1.03 -23.65
N SER A 58 -25.14 -0.79 -22.41
CA SER A 58 -24.38 0.01 -21.44
C SER A 58 -23.01 -0.59 -21.13
N LEU A 59 -22.93 -1.91 -20.95
CA LEU A 59 -21.67 -2.63 -20.71
C LEU A 59 -20.73 -2.59 -21.92
N ARG A 60 -21.28 -2.72 -23.13
CA ARG A 60 -20.49 -2.62 -24.38
C ARG A 60 -19.95 -1.21 -24.60
N ASN A 61 -20.76 -0.19 -24.31
CA ASN A 61 -20.43 1.22 -24.49
C ASN A 61 -19.68 1.83 -23.29
N ARG A 62 -19.43 1.05 -22.22
CA ARG A 62 -18.78 1.49 -20.97
C ARG A 62 -19.46 2.71 -20.33
N VAL A 63 -20.79 2.76 -20.41
CA VAL A 63 -21.60 3.80 -19.79
C VAL A 63 -21.75 3.50 -18.30
N GLN A 64 -21.46 4.47 -17.44
CA GLN A 64 -21.70 4.34 -16.00
C GLN A 64 -23.16 4.64 -15.68
N ASN A 65 -23.91 3.62 -15.29
CA ASN A 65 -25.28 3.71 -14.77
C ASN A 65 -25.51 2.68 -13.67
N GLU A 66 -26.65 2.78 -12.98
CA GLU A 66 -27.00 1.90 -11.85
C GLU A 66 -26.91 0.40 -12.21
N GLY A 67 -27.31 0.03 -13.42
CA GLY A 67 -27.25 -1.36 -13.91
C GLY A 67 -25.81 -1.86 -14.11
N THR A 68 -24.94 -1.05 -14.72
CA THR A 68 -23.51 -1.39 -14.85
C THR A 68 -22.79 -1.42 -13.51
N VAL A 69 -23.15 -0.53 -12.57
CA VAL A 69 -22.60 -0.56 -11.21
C VAL A 69 -23.02 -1.84 -10.50
N ALA A 70 -24.30 -2.21 -10.56
CA ALA A 70 -24.80 -3.46 -9.99
C ALA A 70 -24.09 -4.69 -10.61
N TYR A 71 -23.90 -4.68 -11.92
CA TYR A 71 -23.15 -5.72 -12.64
C TYR A 71 -21.72 -5.85 -12.13
N TYR A 72 -20.96 -4.73 -12.08
CA TYR A 72 -19.57 -4.76 -11.63
C TYR A 72 -19.44 -5.10 -10.13
N LEU A 73 -20.37 -4.68 -9.28
CA LEU A 73 -20.39 -5.09 -7.87
C LEU A 73 -20.61 -6.60 -7.70
N LEU A 74 -21.52 -7.20 -8.48
CA LEU A 74 -21.74 -8.64 -8.46
C LEU A 74 -20.58 -9.42 -9.07
N LEU A 75 -19.97 -8.89 -10.12
CA LEU A 75 -18.73 -9.40 -10.69
C LEU A 75 -17.63 -9.41 -9.64
N ASP A 76 -17.38 -8.28 -8.99
CA ASP A 76 -16.36 -8.15 -7.96
C ASP A 76 -16.67 -9.00 -6.72
N ASN A 77 -17.93 -9.28 -6.39
CA ASN A 77 -18.29 -10.17 -5.28
C ASN A 77 -18.10 -11.66 -5.62
N ARG A 78 -18.36 -12.07 -6.87
CA ARG A 78 -18.16 -13.47 -7.31
C ARG A 78 -16.71 -13.81 -7.58
N PHE A 79 -15.95 -12.84 -8.09
CA PHE A 79 -14.50 -12.93 -8.27
C PHE A 79 -13.73 -12.39 -7.05
N GLY A 80 -14.44 -11.88 -6.05
CA GLY A 80 -13.93 -11.37 -4.78
C GLY A 80 -13.75 -12.48 -3.76
N VAL A 81 -12.50 -12.88 -3.59
CA VAL A 81 -11.97 -13.85 -2.63
C VAL A 81 -12.33 -15.30 -2.97
N PRO A 82 -11.65 -15.84 -3.98
CA PRO A 82 -10.81 -17.00 -3.69
C PRO A 82 -9.42 -16.74 -4.25
N SER A 83 -8.45 -16.43 -3.39
CA SER A 83 -7.02 -16.69 -3.65
C SER A 83 -6.63 -16.60 -5.14
N GLY A 84 -6.95 -15.48 -5.78
CA GLY A 84 -6.79 -15.32 -7.22
C GLY A 84 -5.34 -15.01 -7.48
N TYR A 85 -4.60 -16.00 -7.98
CA TYR A 85 -3.19 -15.92 -8.39
C TYR A 85 -2.14 -15.78 -7.26
N LEU A 86 -2.51 -15.42 -6.03
CA LEU A 86 -1.54 -15.06 -4.97
C LEU A 86 -1.49 -15.98 -3.73
N GLY A 87 -2.44 -16.89 -3.52
CA GLY A 87 -2.40 -17.73 -2.31
C GLY A 87 -1.48 -18.95 -2.38
N ALA A 88 -1.14 -19.43 -3.57
CA ALA A 88 -0.24 -20.57 -3.73
C ALA A 88 1.25 -20.20 -3.56
N GLU A 89 1.66 -19.00 -4.01
CA GLU A 89 3.08 -18.60 -4.03
C GLU A 89 3.63 -18.22 -2.64
N PHE A 90 2.79 -17.77 -1.71
CA PHE A 90 3.21 -17.49 -0.33
C PHE A 90 3.67 -18.75 0.42
N GLN A 91 3.13 -19.92 0.05
CA GLN A 91 3.55 -21.22 0.59
C GLN A 91 4.85 -21.70 -0.07
N GLU A 92 4.95 -21.57 -1.40
CA GLU A 92 6.05 -22.08 -2.21
C GLU A 92 7.39 -21.39 -1.92
N THR A 93 7.35 -20.09 -1.57
CA THR A 93 8.56 -19.32 -1.19
C THR A 93 9.15 -19.76 0.15
N MET A 94 8.34 -20.31 1.07
CA MET A 94 8.82 -20.85 2.35
C MET A 94 9.35 -22.28 2.20
N GLU A 95 8.76 -23.06 1.30
CA GLU A 95 9.15 -24.45 1.03
C GLU A 95 10.48 -24.53 0.25
N THR A 96 10.74 -23.61 -0.69
CA THR A 96 12.00 -23.57 -1.47
C THR A 96 13.23 -23.21 -0.63
N THR A 97 13.10 -22.49 0.48
CA THR A 97 14.21 -22.25 1.43
C THR A 97 14.59 -23.45 2.28
N SER A 98 13.79 -24.53 2.30
CA SER A 98 13.99 -25.67 3.21
C SER A 98 14.55 -26.93 2.56
N PHE A 99 14.82 -26.94 1.25
CA PHE A 99 15.32 -28.12 0.54
C PHE A 99 16.64 -27.85 -0.19
N ASN A 100 17.75 -27.87 0.55
CA ASN A 100 19.06 -28.16 -0.03
C ASN A 100 19.49 -29.57 0.42
N PRO A 101 19.61 -30.56 -0.49
CA PRO A 101 20.28 -31.82 -0.19
C PRO A 101 21.80 -31.61 -0.11
N PRO A 102 22.52 -32.23 0.85
CA PRO A 102 23.98 -32.21 0.86
C PRO A 102 24.51 -33.16 -0.22
N ASN A 103 25.20 -32.63 -1.23
CA ASN A 103 26.03 -33.44 -2.13
C ASN A 103 27.28 -33.95 -1.38
N PRO A 104 27.58 -35.26 -1.38
CA PRO A 104 28.83 -35.80 -0.85
C PRO A 104 29.85 -36.14 -1.95
N ILE A 105 31.11 -36.32 -1.53
CA ILE A 105 32.28 -36.92 -2.24
C ILE A 105 33.14 -35.86 -2.98
N GLU A 106 34.46 -35.67 -2.79
CA GLU A 106 35.56 -36.54 -2.32
C GLU A 106 36.77 -35.72 -1.81
N ALA A 107 37.64 -36.37 -1.02
CA ALA A 107 38.83 -35.81 -0.39
C ALA A 107 40.14 -36.12 -1.14
N ALA A 108 41.12 -35.20 -1.12
CA ALA A 108 42.56 -35.50 -1.08
C ALA A 108 43.40 -34.21 -0.85
N ALA A 109 44.39 -34.28 0.03
CA ALA A 109 45.34 -33.22 0.42
C ALA A 109 46.73 -33.41 -0.27
N PRO A 110 47.84 -32.76 0.15
CA PRO A 110 48.23 -31.34 0.06
C PRO A 110 49.58 -31.14 -0.70
N GLY A 111 49.97 -29.90 -1.05
CA GLY A 111 51.29 -29.63 -1.67
C GLY A 111 51.64 -28.15 -1.94
N VAL A 112 52.22 -27.50 -0.92
CA VAL A 112 53.27 -26.44 -0.87
C VAL A 112 53.61 -25.62 -2.15
N GLY A 113 53.56 -24.27 -2.02
CA GLY A 113 54.67 -23.39 -2.43
C GLY A 113 54.39 -22.05 -3.14
N HIS A 114 54.57 -20.95 -2.37
CA HIS A 114 55.08 -19.60 -2.75
C HIS A 114 54.14 -18.42 -3.14
N SER A 115 53.81 -17.62 -2.11
CA SER A 115 53.97 -16.16 -1.88
C SER A 115 53.98 -15.17 -3.07
N LEU A 116 53.18 -14.09 -3.10
CA LEU A 116 53.30 -12.82 -2.32
C LEU A 116 52.03 -11.92 -2.53
N PRO A 117 51.85 -10.79 -1.78
CA PRO A 117 50.57 -10.40 -1.17
C PRO A 117 49.95 -9.12 -1.73
N GLY A 118 48.62 -9.01 -1.61
CA GLY A 118 47.84 -7.81 -1.90
C GLY A 118 46.59 -7.73 -1.04
N TYR A 119 46.74 -7.09 0.11
CA TYR A 119 45.73 -6.60 1.07
C TYR A 119 44.70 -5.71 0.33
N THR A 120 43.39 -5.97 0.28
CA THR A 120 42.42 -5.88 1.39
C THR A 120 41.12 -6.58 0.99
N ASP A 121 40.78 -7.60 1.76
CA ASP A 121 39.48 -7.84 2.39
C ASP A 121 38.23 -7.12 1.80
N ASN A 122 37.63 -7.71 0.76
CA ASN A 122 36.21 -7.51 0.51
C ASN A 122 35.42 -8.39 1.49
N GLN A 123 35.34 -7.94 2.74
CA GLN A 123 34.19 -8.23 3.59
C GLN A 123 32.98 -7.59 2.91
N ALA A 124 32.41 -8.30 1.94
CA ALA A 124 31.03 -8.07 1.53
C ALA A 124 30.20 -8.38 2.77
N MET A 125 29.88 -7.29 3.48
CA MET A 125 29.05 -7.30 4.66
C MET A 125 27.86 -8.20 4.40
N ASP A 126 27.68 -9.19 5.26
CA ASP A 126 26.41 -9.87 5.47
C ASP A 126 25.43 -8.83 6.02
N LEU A 127 24.98 -7.93 5.14
CA LEU A 127 23.88 -6.99 5.32
C LEU A 127 22.57 -7.77 5.18
N ARG A 128 22.43 -8.88 5.90
CA ARG A 128 21.11 -9.36 6.30
C ARG A 128 20.61 -8.42 7.38
N SER A 129 20.23 -7.21 6.96
CA SER A 129 19.39 -6.35 7.77
C SER A 129 18.23 -7.20 8.26
N PRO A 130 17.94 -7.26 9.58
CA PRO A 130 16.84 -8.06 10.09
C PRO A 130 15.60 -7.68 9.30
N GLU A 131 14.92 -8.69 8.73
CA GLU A 131 13.72 -8.47 7.92
C GLU A 131 12.77 -7.58 8.70
N ARG A 132 12.63 -6.33 8.24
CA ARG A 132 11.76 -5.36 8.89
C ARG A 132 10.34 -5.77 8.55
N LYS A 133 9.72 -6.48 9.48
CA LYS A 133 8.31 -6.87 9.38
C LYS A 133 7.47 -5.60 9.48
N TRP A 134 6.68 -5.36 8.44
CA TRP A 134 5.66 -4.31 8.47
C TRP A 134 4.57 -4.69 9.49
N ALA A 135 4.06 -3.69 10.19
CA ALA A 135 2.94 -3.84 11.12
C ALA A 135 1.84 -2.83 10.76
N LEU A 136 0.59 -3.20 10.98
CA LEU A 136 -0.54 -2.30 10.87
C LEU A 136 -0.68 -1.48 12.15
N GLY A 137 -0.70 -0.15 12.00
CA GLY A 137 -0.91 0.78 13.11
C GLY A 137 0.13 0.65 14.23
N LEU A 138 -0.28 1.04 15.44
CA LEU A 138 0.54 0.98 16.65
C LEU A 138 -0.08 0.04 17.66
N GLN A 139 0.62 -1.06 17.93
CA GLN A 139 0.18 -2.05 18.90
C GLN A 139 0.53 -1.61 20.33
N SER A 140 -0.42 -1.78 21.24
CA SER A 140 -0.27 -1.49 22.67
C SER A 140 -0.93 -2.58 23.51
N GLY A 141 -0.28 -2.97 24.60
CA GLY A 141 -0.86 -3.81 25.64
C GLY A 141 -1.54 -3.01 26.76
N GLY A 142 -1.59 -1.68 26.66
CA GLY A 142 -2.16 -0.80 27.67
C GLY A 142 -3.69 -0.86 27.75
N GLN A 143 -4.25 -0.28 28.80
CA GLN A 143 -5.70 -0.13 28.90
C GLN A 143 -6.20 0.91 27.88
N PRO A 144 -7.37 0.70 27.23
CA PRO A 144 -7.89 1.61 26.19
C PRO A 144 -7.93 3.08 26.60
N PHE A 145 -8.34 3.34 27.85
CA PHE A 145 -8.38 4.70 28.39
C PHE A 145 -6.99 5.35 28.44
N GLN A 146 -5.97 4.61 28.87
CA GLN A 146 -4.59 5.11 28.94
C GLN A 146 -4.01 5.35 27.55
N ILE A 147 -4.25 4.41 26.62
CA ILE A 147 -3.85 4.54 25.21
C ILE A 147 -4.45 5.81 24.61
N MET A 148 -5.76 6.00 24.75
CA MET A 148 -6.43 7.18 24.21
C MET A 148 -5.96 8.47 24.86
N MET A 149 -5.63 8.46 26.16
CA MET A 149 -5.05 9.62 26.83
C MET A 149 -3.70 10.02 26.23
N GLU A 150 -2.81 9.06 25.97
CA GLU A 150 -1.52 9.33 25.32
C GLU A 150 -1.69 9.78 23.87
N VAL A 151 -2.62 9.17 23.12
CA VAL A 151 -2.99 9.62 21.78
C VAL A 151 -3.44 11.08 21.78
N LEU A 152 -4.36 11.46 22.67
CA LEU A 152 -4.90 12.81 22.73
C LEU A 152 -3.82 13.84 23.13
N LYS A 153 -2.93 13.49 24.08
CA LYS A 153 -1.77 14.32 24.44
C LYS A 153 -0.84 14.52 23.24
N ALA A 154 -0.55 13.45 22.49
CA ALA A 154 0.30 13.53 21.31
C ALA A 154 -0.32 14.40 20.22
N LEU A 155 -1.63 14.23 19.93
CA LEU A 155 -2.35 15.07 18.97
C LEU A 155 -2.35 16.55 19.38
N GLN A 156 -2.51 16.84 20.67
CA GLN A 156 -2.43 18.20 21.20
C GLN A 156 -1.04 18.80 21.01
N ALA A 157 0.02 18.04 21.25
CA ALA A 157 1.41 18.50 21.11
C ALA A 157 1.76 18.93 19.68
N ILE A 158 1.18 18.25 18.67
CA ILE A 158 1.38 18.57 17.25
C ILE A 158 0.32 19.52 16.68
N ASN A 159 -0.48 20.17 17.54
CA ASN A 159 -1.55 21.12 17.15
C ASN A 159 -2.59 20.52 16.20
N VAL A 160 -2.87 19.22 16.29
CA VAL A 160 -3.99 18.60 15.57
C VAL A 160 -5.29 18.99 16.27
N ARG A 161 -6.31 19.33 15.50
CA ARG A 161 -7.69 19.45 16.00
C ARG A 161 -8.45 18.19 15.65
N TRP A 162 -9.27 17.68 16.56
CA TRP A 162 -10.07 16.49 16.33
C TRP A 162 -11.53 16.68 16.73
N LYS A 163 -12.37 15.81 16.19
CA LYS A 163 -13.76 15.62 16.63
C LYS A 163 -14.01 14.13 16.86
N ASN A 164 -14.76 13.81 17.91
CA ASN A 164 -15.13 12.43 18.22
C ASN A 164 -16.32 12.02 17.34
N ILE A 165 -16.21 10.84 16.72
CA ILE A 165 -17.29 10.21 15.95
C ILE A 165 -17.85 9.01 16.71
N GLY A 166 -17.05 8.40 17.58
CA GLY A 166 -17.45 7.34 18.51
C GLY A 166 -16.49 7.29 19.71
N HIS A 167 -16.69 6.33 20.62
CA HIS A 167 -15.89 6.20 21.85
C HIS A 167 -14.38 6.08 21.59
N TYR A 168 -14.01 5.46 20.46
CA TYR A 168 -12.63 5.21 20.07
C TYR A 168 -12.35 5.61 18.62
N ASN A 169 -13.21 6.44 18.03
CA ASN A 169 -13.11 6.93 16.66
C ASN A 169 -13.06 8.45 16.66
N MET A 170 -12.05 9.03 16.02
CA MET A 170 -11.94 10.47 15.86
C MET A 170 -11.51 10.86 14.44
N LYS A 171 -12.07 11.98 13.97
CA LYS A 171 -11.61 12.64 12.75
C LYS A 171 -10.72 13.81 13.12
N CYS A 172 -9.52 13.80 12.57
CA CYS A 172 -8.45 14.74 12.85
C CYS A 172 -8.22 15.67 11.65
N ARG A 173 -7.80 16.89 11.97
CA ARG A 173 -7.44 17.91 11.00
C ARG A 173 -6.21 18.64 11.48
N TRP A 174 -5.20 18.65 10.62
CA TRP A 174 -3.95 19.35 10.83
C TRP A 174 -3.74 20.44 9.78
N LEU A 175 -3.06 21.51 10.17
CA LEU A 175 -2.79 22.70 9.37
C LEU A 175 -1.32 23.09 9.57
N PRO A 176 -0.50 23.20 8.52
CA PRO A 176 0.93 23.51 8.63
C PRO A 176 1.23 24.87 9.25
N SER A 177 0.30 25.82 9.12
CA SER A 177 0.45 27.18 9.66
C SER A 177 0.55 27.23 11.19
N PHE A 178 0.39 26.10 11.90
CA PHE A 178 0.59 25.99 13.34
C PHE A 178 2.00 25.58 13.77
N ILE A 179 2.97 25.45 12.84
CA ILE A 179 4.40 25.33 13.15
C ILE A 179 5.07 26.71 12.98
N PRO A 180 5.52 27.37 14.07
CA PRO A 180 6.34 28.56 13.96
C PRO A 180 7.67 28.21 13.26
N GLY A 181 7.93 28.80 12.10
CA GLY A 181 9.22 28.66 11.39
C GLY A 181 9.20 27.84 10.10
N LEU A 182 8.08 27.19 9.74
CA LEU A 182 7.93 26.62 8.40
C LEU A 182 7.34 27.70 7.48
N ASN A 183 8.18 28.27 6.60
CA ASN A 183 7.74 29.20 5.57
C ASN A 183 6.53 28.61 4.82
N ASN A 184 5.47 29.40 4.68
CA ASN A 184 4.22 29.10 3.96
C ASN A 184 4.41 28.81 2.44
N ASN A 185 5.64 28.52 2.00
CA ASN A 185 6.03 28.37 0.61
C ASN A 185 6.44 26.94 0.22
N LEU A 186 6.35 25.94 1.12
CA LEU A 186 6.43 24.53 0.71
C LEU A 186 5.08 24.08 0.12
N TYR A 187 4.74 24.69 -1.00
CA TYR A 187 3.68 24.26 -1.90
C TYR A 187 4.18 23.00 -2.60
N PHE A 188 3.78 21.83 -2.11
CA PHE A 188 3.81 20.63 -2.94
C PHE A 188 2.72 20.81 -3.99
N GLY A 189 3.11 21.28 -5.18
CA GLY A 189 2.23 21.33 -6.33
C GLY A 189 1.78 19.91 -6.67
N ASP A 190 0.47 19.75 -6.86
CA ASP A 190 -0.08 18.64 -7.65
C ASP A 190 0.57 18.71 -9.04
N ASP A 191 1.60 17.90 -9.27
CA ASP A 191 1.94 17.43 -10.62
C ASP A 191 1.14 16.14 -10.86
N GLU A 192 -0.19 16.27 -10.89
CA GLU A 192 -1.06 15.31 -11.54
C GLU A 192 -1.83 16.07 -12.62
N SER A 193 -1.15 16.30 -13.74
CA SER A 193 -1.75 16.85 -14.96
C SER A 193 -2.77 15.85 -15.52
N THR A 194 -4.01 15.94 -15.02
CA THR A 194 -5.17 15.69 -15.88
C THR A 194 -5.52 16.99 -16.58
N VAL A 195 -5.69 16.84 -17.88
CA VAL A 195 -5.83 17.85 -18.91
C VAL A 195 -7.23 18.49 -18.81
N ILE A 196 -7.26 19.83 -18.73
CA ILE A 196 -8.31 20.79 -19.17
C ILE A 196 -9.25 21.45 -18.11
N GLU A 197 -9.19 22.79 -18.18
CA GLU A 197 -10.19 23.85 -17.89
C GLU A 197 -10.45 24.38 -16.44
N ASN A 198 -9.75 25.49 -16.16
CA ASN A 198 -10.32 26.80 -15.81
C ASN A 198 -11.58 26.84 -14.91
N SER A 199 -11.38 26.96 -13.60
CA SER A 199 -12.22 27.76 -12.69
C SER A 199 -11.41 28.06 -11.43
N GLY A 200 -11.49 29.30 -10.94
CA GLY A 200 -10.62 29.89 -9.92
C GLY A 200 -10.23 28.95 -8.78
N VAL A 201 -9.02 28.39 -8.86
CA VAL A 201 -8.47 27.52 -7.82
C VAL A 201 -8.06 28.41 -6.65
N THR A 202 -8.98 28.64 -5.72
CA THR A 202 -8.59 28.92 -4.34
C THR A 202 -7.76 27.71 -3.90
N LYS A 203 -6.44 27.84 -4.03
CA LYS A 203 -5.46 26.80 -3.67
C LYS A 203 -5.88 26.25 -2.30
N SER A 204 -6.25 24.97 -2.26
CA SER A 204 -6.68 24.37 -1.01
C SER A 204 -5.54 24.55 -0.01
N PRO A 205 -5.81 25.04 1.21
CA PRO A 205 -4.78 25.12 2.22
C PRO A 205 -4.17 23.71 2.35
N ASN A 206 -2.87 23.62 2.66
CA ASN A 206 -2.13 22.36 2.88
C ASN A 206 -2.69 21.58 4.10
N VAL A 207 -3.99 21.33 4.16
CA VAL A 207 -4.72 20.73 5.25
C VAL A 207 -4.63 19.23 5.13
N VAL A 208 -4.17 18.58 6.18
CA VAL A 208 -4.21 17.12 6.27
C VAL A 208 -5.44 16.74 7.08
N LYS A 209 -6.28 15.86 6.52
CA LYS A 209 -7.41 15.23 7.22
C LYS A 209 -7.13 13.75 7.34
N PHE A 210 -7.30 13.21 8.53
CA PHE A 210 -7.10 11.79 8.80
C PHE A 210 -8.08 11.31 9.87
N GLN A 211 -8.25 9.99 9.96
CA GLN A 211 -9.06 9.33 10.97
C GLN A 211 -8.15 8.53 11.87
N LEU A 212 -8.45 8.53 13.16
CA LEU A 212 -7.81 7.66 14.14
C LEU A 212 -8.86 6.74 14.74
N GLN A 213 -8.53 5.47 14.85
CA GLN A 213 -9.39 4.44 15.41
C GLN A 213 -8.58 3.50 16.29
N LEU A 214 -9.08 3.23 17.50
CA LEU A 214 -8.56 2.15 18.34
C LEU A 214 -9.35 0.86 18.05
N TYR A 215 -8.63 -0.20 17.74
CA TYR A 215 -9.18 -1.55 17.56
C TYR A 215 -8.68 -2.46 18.67
N LYS A 216 -9.48 -3.46 19.03
CA LYS A 216 -9.08 -4.58 19.88
C LYS A 216 -8.70 -5.76 18.98
N THR A 217 -7.55 -6.38 19.25
CA THR A 217 -7.10 -7.59 18.56
C THR A 217 -7.51 -8.84 19.34
N GLU A 218 -7.36 -10.02 18.72
CA GLU A 218 -7.70 -11.31 19.34
C GLU A 218 -6.81 -11.62 20.56
N GLU A 219 -5.60 -11.07 20.62
CA GLU A 219 -4.64 -11.28 21.72
C GLU A 219 -4.87 -10.34 22.92
N GLU A 220 -6.07 -9.78 23.09
CA GLU A 220 -6.37 -8.76 24.12
C GLU A 220 -5.45 -7.51 24.06
N LYS A 221 -4.79 -7.29 22.91
CA LYS A 221 -4.02 -6.09 22.63
C LYS A 221 -4.88 -5.09 21.86
N TYR A 222 -4.39 -3.87 21.77
CA TYR A 222 -5.05 -2.81 21.03
C TYR A 222 -4.15 -2.28 19.91
N VAL A 223 -4.77 -1.85 18.81
CA VAL A 223 -4.09 -1.23 17.67
C VAL A 223 -4.67 0.16 17.46
N VAL A 224 -3.81 1.18 17.49
CA VAL A 224 -4.15 2.52 17.01
C VAL A 224 -3.88 2.58 15.52
N ASP A 225 -4.94 2.69 14.72
CA ASP A 225 -4.86 2.88 13.28
C ASP A 225 -4.97 4.38 12.92
N VAL A 226 -4.23 4.80 11.88
CA VAL A 226 -4.21 6.18 11.38
C VAL A 226 -4.41 6.16 9.87
N HIS A 227 -5.59 6.60 9.44
CA HIS A 227 -6.03 6.53 8.05
C HIS A 227 -6.14 7.93 7.42
N ARG A 228 -5.38 8.21 6.35
CA ARG A 228 -5.47 9.47 5.61
C ARG A 228 -6.83 9.59 4.90
N LEU A 229 -7.55 10.68 5.16
CA LEU A 229 -8.81 11.02 4.50
C LEU A 229 -8.64 12.06 3.38
N GLY A 230 -7.59 12.88 3.44
CA GLY A 230 -7.31 13.89 2.42
C GLY A 230 -6.13 14.80 2.78
N GLY A 231 -5.68 15.60 1.80
CA GLY A 231 -4.49 16.46 1.90
C GLY A 231 -3.21 15.80 1.37
N PRO A 232 -2.09 16.52 1.26
CA PRO A 232 -0.86 15.99 0.65
C PRO A 232 -0.28 14.77 1.39
N GLN A 233 0.17 13.75 0.64
CA GLN A 233 0.64 12.48 1.21
C GLN A 233 1.90 12.63 2.07
N PHE A 234 2.89 13.42 1.61
CA PHE A 234 4.12 13.63 2.38
C PHE A 234 3.85 14.37 3.69
N LEU A 235 3.01 15.41 3.67
CA LEU A 235 2.60 16.10 4.90
C LEU A 235 1.87 15.18 5.87
N PHE A 236 1.06 14.23 5.36
CA PHE A 236 0.45 13.21 6.22
C PHE A 236 1.50 12.32 6.87
N LEU A 237 2.54 11.88 6.13
CA LEU A 237 3.64 11.11 6.69
C LEU A 237 4.42 11.93 7.74
N ASP A 238 4.62 13.22 7.53
CA ASP A 238 5.25 14.12 8.50
C ASP A 238 4.41 14.23 9.79
N VAL A 239 3.08 14.36 9.66
CA VAL A 239 2.16 14.34 10.79
C VAL A 239 2.25 13.01 11.55
N CYS A 240 2.28 11.88 10.84
CA CYS A 240 2.43 10.56 11.46
C CYS A 240 3.77 10.44 12.19
N ALA A 241 4.87 10.88 11.59
CA ALA A 241 6.19 10.86 12.22
C ALA A 241 6.23 11.73 13.50
N ALA A 242 5.69 12.95 13.44
CA ALA A 242 5.60 13.82 14.60
C ALA A 242 4.69 13.24 15.70
N PHE A 243 3.55 12.67 15.32
CA PHE A 243 2.66 11.98 16.24
C PHE A 243 3.36 10.81 16.97
N LEU A 244 4.12 10.00 16.24
CA LEU A 244 4.91 8.90 16.81
C LEU A 244 5.98 9.37 17.79
N GLN A 245 6.64 10.50 17.52
CA GLN A 245 7.63 11.07 18.43
C GLN A 245 7.02 11.51 19.78
N HIS A 246 5.75 11.91 19.78
CA HIS A 246 5.05 12.35 20.98
C HIS A 246 4.31 11.23 21.73
N LEU A 247 4.14 10.05 21.12
CA LEU A 247 3.65 8.85 21.80
C LEU A 247 4.76 8.26 22.66
N ARG A 248 4.85 8.70 23.92
CA ARG A 248 5.81 8.19 24.89
C ARG A 248 5.29 6.88 25.49
N ALA A 249 5.69 5.76 24.89
CA ALA A 249 5.44 4.38 25.32
C ALA A 249 3.96 3.97 25.34
N LEU A 250 3.55 3.25 24.28
CA LEU A 250 2.35 2.43 24.21
C LEU A 250 2.65 0.98 24.64
#